data_AF-A0A9E3FLW3-F1
#
_entry.id   AF-A0A9E3FLW3-F1
#
_cell.length_a   1.000
_cell.length_b   1.000
_cell.length_c   1.000
_cell.angle_alpha   90.00
_cell.angle_beta   90.00
_cell.angle_gamma   90.00
#
_symmetry.space_group_name_H-M   'P 1'
#
loop_
_entity.id
_entity.type
_entity.pdbx_description
1 polymer ?
#
loop_
_entity_poly.entity_id
_entity_poly.type
_entity_poly.pdbx_seq_one_letter_code
_entity_poly.pdbx_strand_id
1 'polypeptide(L)'
;GVRALGDRESDILMIPLPGHTLGHCGVAVRSKEGWLLHAGDSYFFHGQIQQKQHMPVVLGLFQRRVDMDRAVRQQNQERLRALQASHGHEVTIFNSHDPVHYETCRCGSH
;
A
#
# COMPACT_ATOMS: atom_id res chain seq x y z
N GLY A 1 -6.98 12.30 -7.27
CA GLY A 1 -8.24 11.53 -7.23
C GLY A 1 -7.98 10.09 -7.66
N VAL A 2 -8.85 9.15 -7.29
CA VAL A 2 -8.76 7.74 -7.74
C VAL A 2 -9.29 7.63 -9.17
N ARG A 3 -8.67 6.79 -10.00
CA ARG A 3 -9.07 6.58 -11.40
C ARG A 3 -9.34 5.10 -11.67
N ALA A 4 -10.51 4.77 -12.22
CA ALA A 4 -10.78 3.43 -12.75
C ALA A 4 -10.04 3.20 -14.07
N LEU A 5 -9.53 1.99 -14.28
CA LEU A 5 -8.92 1.54 -15.52
C LEU A 5 -9.88 0.56 -16.21
N GLY A 6 -10.19 0.80 -17.49
CA GLY A 6 -11.07 -0.05 -18.30
C GLY A 6 -12.49 0.48 -18.46
N ASP A 7 -13.22 -0.17 -19.37
CA ASP A 7 -14.49 0.35 -19.93
C ASP A 7 -15.73 -0.33 -19.34
N ARG A 8 -15.54 -1.45 -18.62
CA ARG A 8 -16.59 -2.30 -18.06
C ARG A 8 -16.21 -2.74 -16.66
N GLU A 9 -17.00 -2.31 -15.68
CA GLU A 9 -16.85 -2.47 -14.22
C GLU A 9 -15.46 -2.07 -13.70
N SER A 10 -15.43 -1.11 -12.77
CA SER A 10 -14.19 -0.52 -12.26
C SER A 10 -13.45 -1.48 -11.32
N ASP A 11 -13.03 -2.63 -11.83
CA ASP A 11 -12.36 -3.70 -11.09
C ASP A 11 -10.88 -3.43 -10.89
N ILE A 12 -10.31 -2.48 -11.64
CA ILE A 12 -8.94 -2.03 -11.47
C ILE A 12 -8.96 -0.52 -11.21
N LEU A 13 -8.40 -0.11 -10.08
CA LEU A 13 -8.31 1.29 -9.69
C LEU A 13 -6.85 1.70 -9.55
N MET A 14 -6.49 2.84 -10.13
CA MET A 14 -5.24 3.54 -9.86
C MET A 14 -5.47 4.56 -8.75
N ILE A 15 -4.75 4.40 -7.64
CA ILE A 15 -4.88 5.23 -6.43
C ILE A 15 -3.63 6.08 -6.29
N PRO A 16 -3.70 7.42 -6.45
CA PRO A 16 -2.53 8.27 -6.24
C PRO A 16 -2.06 8.19 -4.80
N LEU A 17 -0.79 7.85 -4.64
CA LEU A 17 -0.09 7.76 -3.36
C LEU A 17 1.28 8.45 -3.47
N PRO A 18 1.33 9.76 -3.84
CA PRO A 18 2.60 10.46 -4.02
C PRO A 18 3.46 10.46 -2.75
N GLY A 19 4.75 10.70 -2.91
CA GLY A 19 5.68 10.88 -1.80
C GLY A 19 6.96 10.09 -1.98
N HIS A 20 6.88 8.80 -2.29
CA HIS A 20 8.09 8.07 -2.72
C HIS A 20 8.63 8.70 -4.01
N THR A 21 7.77 8.83 -5.01
CA THR A 21 7.95 9.72 -6.16
C THR A 21 6.74 10.62 -6.33
N LEU A 22 6.87 11.70 -7.10
CA LEU A 22 5.75 12.62 -7.38
C LEU A 22 4.58 11.94 -8.12
N GLY A 23 4.88 10.94 -8.96
CA GLY A 23 3.89 10.18 -9.74
C GLY A 23 3.49 8.85 -9.13
N HIS A 24 3.92 8.55 -7.89
CA HIS A 24 3.69 7.24 -7.28
C HIS A 24 2.18 6.95 -7.13
N CYS A 25 1.78 5.73 -7.49
CA CYS A 25 0.41 5.26 -7.36
C CYS A 25 0.37 3.79 -6.92
N GLY A 26 -0.67 3.46 -6.15
CA GLY A 26 -1.04 2.08 -5.88
C GLY A 26 -2.06 1.59 -6.90
N VAL A 27 -2.19 0.27 -7.00
CA VAL A 27 -3.17 -0.41 -7.85
C VAL A 27 -4.08 -1.23 -6.95
N ALA A 28 -5.39 -0.99 -7.03
CA ALA A 28 -6.38 -1.86 -6.41
C ALA A 28 -7.04 -2.74 -7.47
N VAL A 29 -7.22 -4.01 -7.17
CA VAL A 29 -7.91 -4.98 -8.01
C VAL A 29 -9.03 -5.63 -7.21
N ARG A 30 -10.23 -5.71 -7.78
CA ARG A 30 -11.37 -6.44 -7.19
C ARG A 30 -11.19 -7.93 -7.43
N SER A 31 -11.25 -8.73 -6.37
CA SER A 31 -11.35 -10.19 -6.40
C SER A 31 -12.73 -10.66 -5.92
N LYS A 32 -12.95 -11.97 -5.85
CA LYS A 32 -14.20 -12.53 -5.32
C LYS A 32 -14.32 -12.36 -3.80
N GLU A 33 -13.18 -12.24 -3.12
CA GLU A 33 -13.04 -12.19 -1.67
C GLU A 33 -12.99 -10.75 -1.14
N GLY A 34 -12.82 -9.76 -2.01
CA GLY A 34 -12.72 -8.35 -1.64
C GLY A 34 -11.81 -7.58 -2.59
N TRP A 35 -11.14 -6.56 -2.07
CA TRP A 35 -10.17 -5.76 -2.81
C TRP A 35 -8.75 -6.10 -2.40
N LEU A 36 -7.88 -6.18 -3.40
CA LEU A 36 -6.44 -6.29 -3.24
C LEU A 36 -5.83 -4.93 -3.59
N LEU A 37 -5.24 -4.22 -2.62
CA LEU A 37 -4.55 -2.95 -2.83
C LEU A 37 -3.04 -3.14 -2.73
N HIS A 38 -2.37 -3.15 -3.88
CA HIS A 38 -0.92 -3.04 -3.97
C HIS A 38 -0.53 -1.56 -3.81
N ALA A 39 -0.11 -1.17 -2.61
CA ALA A 39 0.25 0.20 -2.25
C ALA A 39 1.64 0.64 -2.76
N GLY A 40 2.35 -0.24 -3.49
CA GLY A 40 3.65 0.06 -4.08
C GLY A 40 4.66 0.43 -2.99
N ASP A 41 5.33 1.56 -3.19
CA ASP A 41 6.42 2.04 -2.35
C ASP A 41 5.94 3.10 -1.33
N SER A 42 4.63 3.20 -1.12
CA SER A 42 4.03 4.11 -0.12
C SER A 42 4.47 3.80 1.32
N TYR A 43 4.84 2.55 1.57
CA TYR A 43 5.46 2.08 2.80
C TYR A 43 6.32 0.85 2.51
N PHE A 44 7.33 0.57 3.33
CA PHE A 44 8.28 -0.54 3.11
C PHE A 44 8.11 -1.69 4.10
N PHE A 45 7.47 -1.43 5.24
CA PHE A 45 7.27 -2.43 6.27
C PHE A 45 5.83 -2.43 6.78
N HIS A 46 5.22 -3.61 6.93
CA HIS A 46 3.82 -3.81 7.32
C HIS A 46 3.49 -3.13 8.66
N GLY A 47 4.45 -3.07 9.59
CA GLY A 47 4.32 -2.35 10.86
C GLY A 47 4.03 -0.86 10.72
N GLN A 48 4.27 -0.27 9.54
CA GLN A 48 3.99 1.15 9.27
C GLN A 48 2.51 1.44 9.09
N ILE A 49 1.67 0.47 8.70
CA ILE A 49 0.22 0.69 8.50
C ILE A 49 -0.64 0.07 9.60
N GLN A 50 -0.07 -0.74 10.49
CA GLN A 50 -0.75 -1.29 11.66
C GLN A 50 -1.12 -0.21 12.68
N GLN A 51 -2.22 -0.42 13.45
CA GLN A 51 -2.68 0.50 14.49
C GLN A 51 -1.55 0.92 15.44
N LYS A 52 -0.80 -0.05 15.98
CA LYS A 52 0.45 0.20 16.72
C LYS A 52 1.62 0.23 15.75
N GLN A 53 2.07 1.43 15.44
CA GLN A 53 3.17 1.66 14.51
C GLN A 53 4.48 1.09 15.04
N HIS A 54 5.23 0.43 14.17
CA HIS A 54 6.65 0.19 14.40
C HIS A 54 7.40 0.10 13.06
N MET A 55 8.71 0.37 13.12
CA MET A 55 9.57 0.37 11.95
C MET A 55 11.00 0.01 12.37
N PRO A 56 11.66 -0.97 11.72
CA PRO A 56 13.09 -1.19 11.90
C PRO A 56 13.87 0.09 11.58
N VAL A 57 14.76 0.50 12.49
CA VAL A 57 15.44 1.81 12.43
C VAL A 57 16.18 2.01 11.11
N VAL A 58 16.97 1.02 10.69
CA VAL A 58 17.77 1.08 9.46
C VAL A 58 16.88 1.22 8.22
N LEU A 59 15.82 0.44 8.14
CA LEU A 59 14.86 0.50 7.03
C LEU A 59 14.13 1.86 7.01
N GLY A 60 13.79 2.40 8.19
CA GLY A 60 13.17 3.71 8.31
C GLY A 60 14.07 4.86 7.86
N LEU A 61 15.37 4.76 8.13
CA LEU A 61 16.37 5.72 7.62
C LEU A 61 16.52 5.60 6.10
N PHE A 62 16.57 4.38 5.57
CA PHE A 62 16.65 4.14 4.13
C PHE A 62 15.43 4.73 3.39
N GLN A 63 14.22 4.42 3.83
CA GLN A 63 13.00 4.95 3.23
C GLN A 63 12.99 6.48 3.17
N ARG A 64 13.35 7.14 4.28
CA ARG A 64 13.42 8.61 4.33
C ARG A 64 14.40 9.22 3.33
N ARG A 65 15.47 8.50 2.97
CA ARG A 65 16.47 8.99 2.00
C ARG A 65 16.01 8.86 0.55
N VAL A 66 15.11 7.94 0.26
CA VAL A 66 14.63 7.67 -1.11
C VAL A 66 13.28 8.31 -1.43
N ASP A 67 12.67 9.00 -0.47
CA ASP A 67 11.42 9.76 -0.66
C ASP A 67 11.68 11.09 -1.40
N MET A 68 10.87 11.40 -2.41
CA MET A 68 10.80 12.76 -2.99
C MET A 68 10.05 13.75 -2.09
N ASP A 69 8.97 13.30 -1.44
CA ASP A 69 8.19 14.07 -0.46
C ASP A 69 7.75 13.18 0.71
N ARG A 70 8.50 13.32 1.80
CA ARG A 70 8.28 12.56 3.04
C ARG A 70 6.97 12.93 3.75
N ALA A 71 6.55 14.19 3.70
CA ALA A 71 5.35 14.63 4.40
C ALA A 71 4.11 14.00 3.75
N VAL A 72 4.05 14.06 2.41
CA VAL A 72 2.96 13.48 1.63
C VAL A 72 2.94 11.95 1.76
N ARG A 73 4.10 11.28 1.76
CA ARG A 73 4.15 9.83 2.00
C ARG A 73 3.57 9.47 3.38
N GLN A 74 3.94 10.19 4.44
CA GLN A 74 3.42 9.92 5.79
C GLN A 74 1.90 10.10 5.87
N GLN A 75 1.35 11.12 5.21
CA GLN A 75 -0.11 11.28 5.09
C GLN A 75 -0.76 10.09 4.37
N ASN A 76 -0.11 9.55 3.32
CA ASN A 76 -0.61 8.34 2.67
C ASN A 76 -0.55 7.12 3.59
N GLN A 77 0.46 6.99 4.45
CA GLN A 77 0.50 5.92 5.46
C GLN A 77 -0.63 6.05 6.48
N GLU A 78 -0.99 7.26 6.89
CA GLU A 78 -2.15 7.50 7.76
C GLU A 78 -3.46 7.10 7.08
N ARG A 79 -3.63 7.45 5.80
CA ARG A 79 -4.80 7.06 5.00
C ARG A 79 -4.91 5.55 4.82
N LEU A 80 -3.80 4.87 4.53
CA LEU A 80 -3.74 3.41 4.41
C LEU A 80 -4.05 2.71 5.73
N ARG A 81 -3.53 3.24 6.85
CA ARG A 81 -3.86 2.77 8.20
C ARG A 81 -5.35 2.93 8.51
N ALA A 82 -5.93 4.08 8.21
CA ALA A 82 -7.36 4.31 8.40
C ALA A 82 -8.19 3.32 7.56
N LEU A 83 -7.80 3.10 6.30
CA LEU A 83 -8.44 2.12 5.43
C LEU A 83 -8.35 0.70 6.01
N GLN A 84 -7.17 0.28 6.47
CA GLN A 84 -6.97 -1.04 7.09
C GLN A 84 -7.80 -1.19 8.37
N ALA A 85 -7.87 -0.15 9.21
CA ALA A 85 -8.62 -0.18 10.46
C ALA A 85 -10.14 -0.27 10.22
N SER A 86 -10.65 0.46 9.23
CA SER A 86 -12.09 0.55 8.96
C SER A 86 -12.60 -0.57 8.04
N HIS A 87 -11.79 -1.04 7.09
CA HIS A 87 -12.20 -1.95 6.03
C HIS A 87 -11.24 -3.13 5.82
N GLY A 88 -10.44 -3.50 6.83
CA GLY A 88 -9.45 -4.59 6.71
C GLY A 88 -10.06 -5.98 6.45
N HIS A 89 -11.38 -6.14 6.60
CA HIS A 89 -12.10 -7.35 6.23
C HIS A 89 -12.54 -7.37 4.76
N GLU A 90 -12.52 -6.22 4.09
CA GLU A 90 -12.90 -6.05 2.67
C GLU A 90 -11.70 -5.72 1.78
N VAL A 91 -10.62 -5.16 2.35
CA VAL A 91 -9.45 -4.67 1.62
C VAL A 91 -8.17 -5.24 2.22
N THR A 92 -7.47 -6.05 1.44
CA THR A 92 -6.12 -6.52 1.75
C THR A 92 -5.10 -5.55 1.16
N ILE A 93 -4.31 -4.90 2.02
CA ILE A 93 -3.29 -3.92 1.61
C ILE A 93 -1.91 -4.56 1.73
N PHE A 94 -1.10 -4.46 0.67
CA PHE A 94 0.27 -4.97 0.63
C PHE A 94 1.20 -4.02 -0.16
N ASN A 95 2.51 -4.25 -0.11
CA ASN A 95 3.52 -3.39 -0.74
C ASN A 95 4.59 -4.21 -1.50
N SER A 96 5.51 -3.51 -2.17
CA SER A 96 6.55 -4.13 -2.99
C SER A 96 7.70 -4.75 -2.20
N HIS A 97 7.90 -4.35 -0.94
CA HIS A 97 9.16 -4.54 -0.21
C HIS A 97 9.06 -5.35 1.09
N ASP A 98 7.85 -5.76 1.49
CA ASP A 98 7.68 -6.52 2.72
C ASP A 98 7.58 -8.03 2.45
N PRO A 99 8.50 -8.85 3.01
CA PRO A 99 8.46 -10.30 2.80
C PRO A 99 7.22 -10.95 3.41
N VAL A 100 6.64 -10.41 4.49
CA VAL A 100 5.41 -10.95 5.09
C VAL A 100 4.23 -10.77 4.13
N HIS A 101 4.15 -9.61 3.48
CA HIS A 101 3.13 -9.38 2.45
C HIS A 101 3.32 -10.30 1.25
N TYR A 102 4.56 -10.49 0.79
CA TYR A 102 4.86 -11.42 -0.29
C TYR A 102 4.41 -12.85 0.06
N GLU A 103 4.79 -13.36 1.24
CA GLU A 103 4.41 -14.70 1.68
C GLU A 103 2.89 -14.86 1.81
N THR A 104 2.18 -13.80 2.23
CA THR A 104 0.72 -13.83 2.37
C THR A 104 0.01 -13.81 1.00
N CYS A 105 0.59 -13.18 -0.01
CA CYS A 105 -0.06 -12.94 -1.31
C CYS A 105 0.44 -13.85 -2.44
N ARG A 106 1.55 -14.58 -2.27
CA ARG A 106 2.10 -15.44 -3.33
C ARG A 106 1.13 -16.56 -3.69
N CYS A 107 0.98 -16.84 -4.98
CA CYS A 107 0.23 -18.00 -5.46
C CYS A 107 1.11 -19.26 -5.46
N GLY A 108 0.58 -20.35 -4.88
CA GLY A 108 1.22 -21.66 -4.83
C GLY A 108 2.08 -21.86 -3.58
N SER A 109 1.91 -23.01 -2.91
CA SER A 109 2.78 -23.47 -1.82
C SER A 109 3.95 -24.25 -2.43
N HIS A 110 5.18 -23.99 -1.96
CA HIS A 110 6.30 -24.90 -2.20
C HIS A 110 6.16 -26.11 -1.28
#